data_AF-A0A6I1MSZ9-F1
#
_entry.id   AF-A0A6I1MSZ9-F1
#
_cell.length_a   1.000
_cell.length_b   1.000
_cell.length_c   1.000
_cell.angle_alpha   90.00
_cell.angle_beta   90.00
_cell.angle_gamma   90.00
#
_symmetry.space_group_name_H-M   'P 1'
#
loop_
_entity.id
_entity.type
_entity.pdbx_description
1 polymer ?
#
loop_
_entity_poly.entity_id
_entity_poly.type
_entity_poly.pdbx_seq_one_letter_code
_entity_poly.pdbx_strand_id
1 'polypeptide(L)'
;MKAATSIAALLSVDITELEQLMLDVIEATGATGCISDEVLACYPSLSYSSVTARFSSLEKKGVIYRSGDTRPGDSGRAQQVMRSVAHLAAIPVTVPRVRKVAGKVKRTGFMKGLIYAAELVSKAPDLATAKRQLKAALLKAAKR
;
A
#
# COMPACT_ATOMS: atom_id res chain seq x y z
N MET A 1 -20.54 19.55 -16.39
CA MET A 1 -19.54 20.51 -15.87
C MET A 1 -18.94 19.96 -14.57
N LYS A 2 -17.81 19.25 -14.62
CA LYS A 2 -17.01 18.83 -13.46
C LYS A 2 -15.54 18.81 -13.88
N ALA A 3 -14.92 19.99 -13.95
CA ALA A 3 -13.49 20.12 -14.27
C ALA A 3 -12.80 21.29 -13.55
N ALA A 4 -13.53 22.09 -12.75
CA ALA A 4 -12.95 23.19 -11.97
C ALA A 4 -12.56 22.78 -10.53
N THR A 5 -12.96 21.58 -10.09
CA THR A 5 -12.82 21.15 -8.68
C THR A 5 -11.44 20.59 -8.31
N SER A 6 -10.56 20.29 -9.26
CA SER A 6 -9.22 19.75 -8.94
C SER A 6 -8.20 20.84 -8.61
N ILE A 7 -8.25 21.99 -9.30
CA ILE A 7 -7.26 23.07 -9.14
C ILE A 7 -7.54 23.88 -7.87
N ALA A 8 -8.81 24.24 -7.61
CA ALA A 8 -9.20 24.95 -6.40
C ALA A 8 -9.01 24.10 -5.13
N ALA A 9 -9.21 22.78 -5.21
CA ALA A 9 -8.97 21.87 -4.10
C ALA A 9 -7.47 21.71 -3.78
N LEU A 10 -6.59 21.80 -4.77
CA LEU A 10 -5.15 21.76 -4.58
C LEU A 10 -4.64 23.05 -3.90
N LEU A 11 -5.20 24.20 -4.27
CA LEU A 11 -4.90 25.51 -3.66
C LEU A 11 -5.43 25.65 -2.23
N SER A 12 -6.43 24.87 -1.84
CA SER A 12 -7.05 24.91 -0.50
C SER A 12 -6.52 23.86 0.47
N VAL A 13 -5.45 23.12 0.10
CA VAL A 13 -4.86 22.16 1.03
C VAL A 13 -4.03 22.93 2.05
N ASP A 14 -4.39 22.83 3.33
CA ASP A 14 -3.58 23.38 4.42
C ASP A 14 -2.26 22.60 4.53
N ILE A 15 -1.23 23.09 3.87
CA ILE A 15 0.13 22.53 3.89
C ILE A 15 0.98 23.33 4.87
N THR A 16 1.67 22.64 5.78
CA THR A 16 2.62 23.31 6.69
C THR A 16 3.89 23.69 5.95
N GLU A 17 4.65 24.68 6.45
CA GLU A 17 5.88 25.15 5.79
C GLU A 17 6.87 24.01 5.48
N LEU A 18 7.06 23.08 6.41
CA LEU A 18 7.96 21.94 6.22
C LEU A 18 7.44 20.97 5.16
N GLU A 19 6.12 20.74 5.13
CA GLU A 19 5.50 19.92 4.09
C GLU A 19 5.62 20.57 2.71
N GLN A 20 5.54 21.91 2.63
CA GLN A 20 5.72 22.66 1.40
C GLN A 20 7.14 22.46 0.86
N LEU A 21 8.16 22.61 1.71
CA LEU A 21 9.55 22.33 1.32
C LEU A 21 9.74 20.91 0.76
N MET A 22 9.14 19.91 1.41
CA MET A 22 9.21 18.54 0.90
C MET A 22 8.49 18.38 -0.44
N LEU A 23 7.32 19.02 -0.59
CA LEU A 23 6.55 18.98 -1.83
C LEU A 23 7.32 19.62 -2.99
N ASP A 24 7.93 20.78 -2.76
CA ASP A 24 8.72 21.50 -3.76
C ASP A 24 9.88 20.64 -4.30
N VAL A 25 10.58 19.91 -3.42
CA VAL A 25 11.64 18.97 -3.85
C VAL A 25 11.08 17.81 -4.66
N ILE A 26 9.95 17.23 -4.23
CA ILE A 26 9.30 16.13 -4.97
C ILE A 26 8.84 16.61 -6.35
N GLU A 27 8.30 17.83 -6.45
CA GLU A 27 7.90 18.43 -7.72
C GLU A 27 9.09 18.74 -8.63
N ALA A 28 10.20 19.23 -8.06
CA ALA A 28 11.42 19.48 -8.82
C ALA A 28 11.99 18.22 -9.51
N THR A 29 11.74 17.02 -8.95
CA THR A 29 12.15 15.76 -9.58
C THR A 29 11.28 15.34 -10.76
N GLY A 30 10.07 15.90 -10.89
CA GLY A 30 9.19 15.67 -12.02
C GLY A 30 8.72 14.21 -12.16
N ALA A 31 8.68 13.72 -13.41
CA ALA A 31 8.09 12.41 -13.74
C ALA A 31 8.92 11.20 -13.27
N THR A 32 10.23 11.37 -13.08
CA THR A 32 11.09 10.30 -12.55
C THR A 32 10.73 9.99 -11.11
N GLY A 33 10.35 11.02 -10.34
CA GLY A 33 10.09 10.98 -8.91
C GLY A 33 11.37 10.95 -8.10
N CYS A 34 11.24 10.82 -6.78
CA CYS A 34 12.36 10.75 -5.86
C CYS A 34 12.20 9.66 -4.80
N ILE A 35 13.32 9.21 -4.23
CA ILE A 35 13.32 8.36 -3.03
C ILE A 35 13.56 9.20 -1.77
N SER A 36 13.30 8.62 -0.59
CA SER A 36 13.45 9.35 0.68
C SER A 36 14.87 9.86 0.90
N ASP A 37 15.88 9.06 0.55
CA ASP A 37 17.29 9.45 0.68
C ASP A 37 17.64 10.68 -0.19
N GLU A 38 17.10 10.78 -1.40
CA GLU A 38 17.31 11.93 -2.28
C GLU A 38 16.74 13.22 -1.67
N VAL A 39 15.56 13.14 -1.05
CA VAL A 39 14.95 14.28 -0.35
C VAL A 39 15.77 14.68 0.88
N LEU A 40 16.29 13.70 1.63
CA LEU A 40 17.13 13.94 2.80
C LEU A 40 18.47 14.57 2.44
N ALA A 41 19.04 14.21 1.28
CA ALA A 41 20.25 14.83 0.77
C ALA A 41 20.08 16.34 0.50
N CYS A 42 18.88 16.78 0.12
CA CYS A 42 18.56 18.20 -0.04
C CYS A 42 18.46 18.95 1.31
N TYR A 43 18.16 18.25 2.41
CA TYR A 43 17.95 18.85 3.72
C TYR A 43 18.76 18.13 4.82
N PRO A 44 20.10 18.26 4.82
CA PRO A 44 20.96 17.54 5.75
C PRO A 44 20.80 17.99 7.22
N SER A 45 20.19 19.17 7.45
CA SER A 45 19.89 19.69 8.78
C SER A 45 18.63 19.10 9.41
N LEU A 46 17.76 18.45 8.62
CA LEU A 46 16.52 17.86 9.11
C LEU A 46 16.72 16.40 9.52
N SER A 47 16.06 16.00 10.61
CA SER A 47 16.08 14.59 11.00
C SER A 47 15.24 13.73 10.07
N TYR A 48 15.68 12.49 9.88
CA TYR A 48 14.98 11.48 9.08
C TYR A 48 13.50 11.32 9.47
N SER A 49 13.22 11.29 10.77
CA SER A 49 11.86 11.15 11.30
C SER A 49 10.97 12.35 10.98
N SER A 50 11.53 13.57 11.00
CA SER A 50 10.80 14.79 10.68
C SER A 50 10.38 14.81 9.22
N VAL A 51 11.26 14.37 8.31
CA VAL A 51 11.02 14.31 6.87
C VAL A 51 10.03 13.20 6.52
N THR A 52 10.29 11.97 6.97
CA THR A 52 9.46 10.81 6.60
C THR A 52 8.03 10.87 7.12
N ALA A 53 7.80 11.53 8.27
CA ALA A 53 6.46 11.80 8.77
C ALA A 53 5.63 12.66 7.81
N ARG A 54 6.27 13.60 7.09
CA ARG A 54 5.57 14.48 6.14
C ARG A 54 5.13 13.77 4.88
N PHE A 55 5.87 12.76 4.43
CA PHE A 55 5.45 11.96 3.28
C PHE A 55 4.08 11.30 3.51
N SER A 56 3.84 10.74 4.70
CA SER A 56 2.53 10.16 5.01
C SER A 56 1.42 11.22 5.08
N SER A 57 1.73 12.42 5.56
CA SER A 57 0.77 13.54 5.60
C SER A 57 0.41 14.01 4.19
N LEU A 58 1.41 14.23 3.33
CA LEU A 58 1.24 14.61 1.93
C LEU A 58 0.48 13.55 1.13
N GLU A 59 0.75 12.27 1.38
CA GLU A 59 0.03 11.17 0.73
C GLU A 59 -1.45 11.11 1.16
N LYS A 60 -1.74 11.32 2.44
CA LYS A 60 -3.13 11.43 2.95
C LYS A 60 -3.87 12.62 2.36
N LYS A 61 -3.17 13.74 2.12
CA LYS A 61 -3.70 14.93 1.46
C LYS A 61 -3.87 14.74 -0.05
N GLY A 62 -3.30 13.68 -0.63
CA GLY A 62 -3.45 13.34 -2.05
C GLY A 62 -2.61 14.21 -2.98
N VAL A 63 -1.57 14.88 -2.49
CA VAL A 63 -0.66 15.71 -3.31
C VAL A 63 0.53 14.93 -3.84
N ILE A 64 0.91 13.84 -3.17
CA ILE A 64 1.91 12.88 -3.63
C ILE A 64 1.35 11.47 -3.68
N TYR A 65 1.97 10.61 -4.47
CA TYR A 65 1.63 9.20 -4.55
C TYR A 65 2.89 8.34 -4.72
N ARG A 66 2.76 7.05 -4.36
CA ARG A 66 3.81 6.04 -4.56
C ARG A 66 3.32 5.03 -5.59
N SER A 67 4.05 4.91 -6.70
CA SER A 67 3.62 4.07 -7.83
C SER A 67 3.90 2.57 -7.65
N GLY A 68 4.55 2.18 -6.55
CA GLY A 68 5.04 0.82 -6.33
C GLY A 68 6.43 0.55 -6.95
N ASP A 69 6.95 1.48 -7.76
CA ASP A 69 8.33 1.46 -8.21
C ASP A 69 9.27 1.59 -7.02
N THR A 70 10.37 0.83 -7.04
CA THR A 70 11.40 0.90 -6.01
C THR A 70 12.76 1.20 -6.63
N ARG A 71 13.57 1.99 -5.92
CA ARG A 71 14.97 2.27 -6.24
C ARG A 71 15.85 2.00 -5.02
N PRO A 72 17.09 1.50 -5.20
CA PRO A 72 18.01 1.34 -4.08
C PRO A 72 18.42 2.72 -3.54
N GLY A 73 18.31 2.91 -2.23
CA GLY A 73 18.89 4.06 -1.54
C GLY A 73 20.36 3.83 -1.13
N ASP A 74 20.94 4.75 -0.38
CA ASP A 74 22.36 4.72 0.01
C ASP A 74 22.72 3.50 0.86
N SER A 75 21.75 3.02 1.66
CA SER A 75 21.90 1.79 2.45
C SER A 75 21.81 0.50 1.63
N GLY A 76 21.56 0.58 0.31
CA GLY A 76 21.28 -0.56 -0.57
C GLY A 76 19.89 -1.16 -0.40
N ARG A 77 19.08 -0.66 0.55
CA ARG A 77 17.68 -1.09 0.72
C ARG A 77 16.80 -0.47 -0.36
N ALA A 78 15.85 -1.27 -0.86
CA ALA A 78 14.86 -0.79 -1.81
C ALA A 78 13.91 0.20 -1.13
N GLN A 79 13.82 1.40 -1.67
CA GLN A 79 12.93 2.46 -1.23
C GLN A 79 11.87 2.73 -2.29
N GLN A 80 10.67 3.11 -1.87
CA GLN A 80 9.60 3.44 -2.79
C GLN A 80 9.82 4.82 -3.41
N VAL A 81 9.58 4.90 -4.72
CA VAL A 81 9.64 6.16 -5.46
C VAL A 81 8.34 6.94 -5.22
N MET A 82 8.52 8.19 -4.78
CA MET A 82 7.46 9.18 -4.56
C MET A 82 7.38 10.11 -5.76
N ARG A 83 6.16 10.48 -6.15
CA ARG A 83 5.90 11.42 -7.25
C ARG A 83 4.80 12.39 -6.85
N SER A 84 4.89 13.63 -7.32
CA SER A 84 3.78 14.60 -7.18
C SER A 84 2.67 14.25 -8.16
N VAL A 85 1.42 14.42 -7.69
CA VAL A 85 0.21 14.23 -8.51
C VAL A 85 0.13 15.27 -9.63
N ALA A 86 0.80 16.42 -9.50
CA ALA A 86 0.90 17.40 -10.58
C ALA A 86 1.48 16.82 -11.88
N HIS A 87 2.39 15.84 -11.77
CA HIS A 87 3.06 15.23 -12.92
C HIS A 87 2.40 13.94 -13.44
N LEU A 88 1.25 13.55 -12.89
CA LEU A 88 0.56 12.29 -13.24
C LEU A 88 0.13 12.23 -14.72
N ALA A 89 -0.08 13.39 -15.35
CA ALA A 89 -0.48 13.48 -16.76
C ALA A 89 0.65 13.10 -17.76
N ALA A 90 1.91 13.13 -17.31
CA ALA A 90 3.08 12.90 -18.19
C ALA A 90 3.59 11.45 -18.17
N ILE A 91 3.07 10.60 -17.29
CA ILE A 91 3.57 9.22 -17.12
C ILE A 91 2.56 8.26 -17.76
N PRO A 92 2.94 7.49 -18.80
CA PRO A 92 2.12 6.39 -19.25
C PRO A 92 2.11 5.35 -18.13
N VAL A 93 1.01 5.28 -17.36
CA VAL A 93 0.82 4.26 -16.33
C VAL A 93 0.65 2.92 -17.04
N THR A 94 1.76 2.25 -17.36
CA THR A 94 1.74 0.82 -17.69
C THR A 94 1.46 0.09 -16.40
N VAL A 95 0.17 -0.07 -16.08
CA VAL A 95 -0.26 -0.94 -14.98
C VAL A 95 0.36 -2.30 -15.25
N PRO A 96 1.31 -2.77 -14.42
CA PRO A 96 1.87 -4.10 -14.64
C PRO A 96 0.68 -5.05 -14.53
N ARG A 97 0.33 -5.69 -15.66
CA ARG A 97 -0.73 -6.69 -15.69
C ARG A 97 -0.31 -7.73 -14.67
N VAL A 98 -0.99 -7.76 -13.51
CA VAL A 98 -0.69 -8.71 -12.44
C VAL A 98 -0.59 -10.05 -13.11
N ARG A 99 0.64 -10.59 -13.23
CA ARG A 99 0.83 -11.92 -13.81
C ARG A 99 0.04 -12.81 -12.86
N LYS A 100 -1.09 -13.35 -13.31
CA LYS A 100 -1.78 -14.40 -12.57
C LYS A 100 -0.70 -15.44 -12.30
N VAL A 101 -0.25 -15.52 -11.05
CA VAL A 101 0.80 -16.47 -10.69
C VAL A 101 0.17 -17.83 -10.90
N ALA A 102 0.49 -18.48 -12.01
CA ALA A 102 0.05 -19.84 -12.35
C ALA A 102 0.74 -20.88 -11.45
N GLY A 103 1.13 -20.48 -10.24
CA GLY A 103 1.59 -21.36 -9.19
C GLY A 103 0.37 -21.92 -8.49
N LYS A 104 0.24 -23.25 -8.47
CA LYS A 104 -0.66 -23.95 -7.55
C LYS A 104 -0.37 -23.42 -6.15
N VAL A 105 -1.25 -22.59 -5.59
CA VAL A 105 -1.14 -22.16 -4.19
C VAL A 105 -1.15 -23.43 -3.36
N LYS A 106 0.00 -23.81 -2.78
CA LYS A 106 0.08 -24.96 -1.88
C LYS A 106 -0.79 -24.63 -0.68
N ARG A 107 -2.02 -25.14 -0.67
CA ARG A 107 -2.94 -24.99 0.48
C ARG A 107 -2.25 -25.66 1.67
N THR A 108 -1.78 -24.85 2.60
CA THR A 108 -1.19 -25.31 3.86
C THR A 108 -2.23 -26.15 4.63
N GLY A 109 -1.78 -27.02 5.53
CA GLY A 109 -2.69 -27.86 6.34
C GLY A 109 -3.76 -27.03 7.06
N PHE A 110 -3.38 -25.84 7.53
CA PHE A 110 -4.28 -24.87 8.13
C PHE A 110 -5.39 -24.39 7.17
N MET A 111 -5.04 -24.04 5.93
CA MET A 111 -6.02 -23.61 4.92
C MET A 111 -7.01 -24.72 4.57
N LYS A 112 -6.57 -25.99 4.52
CA LYS A 112 -7.48 -27.13 4.33
C LYS A 112 -8.47 -27.26 5.49
N GLY A 113 -8.01 -27.04 6.72
CA GLY A 113 -8.85 -27.04 7.92
C GLY A 113 -9.89 -25.92 7.93
N LEU A 114 -9.50 -24.70 7.55
CA LEU A 114 -10.42 -23.57 7.43
C LEU A 114 -11.50 -23.80 6.37
N ILE A 115 -11.13 -24.32 5.20
CA ILE A 115 -12.08 -24.65 4.14
C ILE A 115 -13.08 -25.71 4.62
N TYR A 116 -12.60 -26.75 5.30
CA TYR A 116 -13.48 -27.79 5.85
C TYR A 116 -14.45 -27.25 6.90
N ALA A 117 -13.98 -26.37 7.79
CA ALA A 117 -14.85 -25.72 8.77
C ALA A 117 -15.89 -24.82 8.09
N ALA A 118 -15.49 -24.06 7.07
CA ALA A 118 -16.40 -23.22 6.29
C ALA A 118 -17.46 -24.06 5.55
N GLU A 119 -17.08 -25.20 4.97
CA GLU A 119 -18.02 -26.14 4.34
C GLU A 119 -19.04 -26.68 5.35
N LEU A 120 -18.61 -27.04 6.56
CA LEU A 120 -19.53 -27.49 7.61
C LEU A 120 -20.50 -26.39 8.04
N VAL A 121 -20.02 -25.15 8.18
CA VAL A 121 -20.88 -24.00 8.50
C VAL A 121 -21.88 -23.72 7.38
N SER A 122 -21.47 -23.87 6.12
CA SER A 122 -22.37 -23.65 4.98
C SER A 122 -23.46 -24.71 4.82
N LYS A 123 -23.18 -25.96 5.25
CA LYS A 123 -24.11 -27.09 5.13
C LYS A 123 -25.00 -27.28 6.36
N ALA A 124 -24.65 -26.66 7.49
CA ALA A 124 -25.43 -26.77 8.70
C ALA A 124 -26.55 -25.70 8.73
N PRO A 125 -27.75 -26.05 9.21
CA PRO A 125 -28.83 -25.09 9.37
C PRO A 125 -28.58 -24.10 10.52
N ASP A 126 -27.66 -24.41 11.44
CA ASP A 126 -27.31 -23.57 12.58
C ASP A 126 -25.84 -23.73 13.01
N LEU A 127 -25.28 -22.68 13.60
CA LEU A 127 -23.90 -22.60 14.07
C LEU A 127 -23.60 -23.61 15.19
N ALA A 128 -24.58 -23.92 16.06
CA ALA A 128 -24.40 -24.91 17.13
C ALA A 128 -24.18 -26.31 16.54
N THR A 129 -24.91 -26.66 15.48
CA THR A 129 -24.78 -27.93 14.77
C THR A 129 -23.44 -28.04 14.06
N ALA A 130 -23.01 -26.97 13.38
CA ALA A 130 -21.68 -26.90 12.75
C ALA A 130 -20.54 -27.10 13.75
N LYS A 131 -20.61 -26.45 14.93
CA LYS A 131 -19.62 -26.60 16.00
C LYS A 131 -19.56 -28.03 16.54
N ARG A 132 -20.71 -28.68 16.74
CA ARG A 132 -20.77 -30.09 17.18
C ARG A 132 -20.14 -31.03 16.15
N GLN A 133 -20.44 -30.84 14.88
CA GLN A 133 -19.87 -31.63 13.78
C GLN A 133 -18.36 -31.44 13.65
N LEU A 134 -17.87 -30.20 13.73
CA LEU A 134 -16.43 -29.90 13.71
C LEU A 134 -15.72 -30.55 14.90
N LYS A 135 -16.28 -30.44 16.12
CA LYS A 135 -15.70 -31.05 17.33
C LYS A 135 -15.65 -32.58 17.22
N ALA A 136 -16.71 -33.20 16.72
CA ALA A 136 -16.76 -34.66 16.50
C ALA A 136 -15.73 -35.12 15.45
N ALA A 137 -15.58 -34.36 14.35
CA ALA A 137 -14.60 -34.64 13.31
C ALA A 137 -13.16 -34.54 13.83
N LEU A 138 -12.86 -33.52 14.64
CA LEU A 138 -11.56 -33.35 15.29
C LEU A 138 -11.28 -34.49 16.30
N LEU A 139 -12.27 -34.89 17.10
CA LEU A 139 -12.12 -36.00 18.05
C LEU A 139 -11.87 -37.35 17.36
N LYS A 140 -12.53 -37.57 16.21
CA LYS A 140 -12.32 -38.77 15.39
C LYS A 140 -10.94 -38.77 14.73
N ALA A 141 -10.46 -37.61 14.31
CA ALA A 141 -9.13 -37.46 13.72
C ALA A 141 -8.01 -37.61 14.77
N ALA A 142 -8.23 -37.19 16.01
CA ALA A 142 -7.27 -37.34 17.12
C ALA A 142 -7.17 -38.77 17.68
N LYS A 143 -8.14 -39.64 17.38
CA LYS A 143 -8.14 -41.06 17.75
C LYS A 143 -7.54 -41.98 16.68
N ARG A 144 -7.05 -41.44 15.57
CA ARG A 144 -6.31 -42.15 14.51
C ARG A 144 -4.82 -41.92 14.68
#